data_AF-A0A7C5LSA9-F1
#
_entry.id   AF-A0A7C5LSA9-F1
#
_cell.length_a   1.000
_cell.length_b   1.000
_cell.length_c   1.000
_cell.angle_alpha   90.00
_cell.angle_beta   90.00
_cell.angle_gamma   90.00
#
_symmetry.space_group_name_H-M   'P 1'
#
loop_
_entity.id
_entity.type
_entity.pdbx_description
1 polymer ?
#
loop_
_entity_poly.entity_id
_entity_poly.type
_entity_poly.pdbx_seq_one_letter_code
_entity_poly.pdbx_strand_id
1 'polypeptide(L)'
;AHYCASKAGARMLNACLHLEEAGRGIRAMALSPGTVATQMQHEIKASGINSVAALDWSDHIPPEWAAQALMWMCTGDADEFLGQEVSLRDTAIRARVGLVR
;
A
#
# COMPACT_ATOMS: atom_id res chain seq x y z
N ALA A 1 9.92 16.75 -1.67
CA ALA A 1 8.64 17.27 -1.12
C ALA A 1 7.41 16.71 -1.85
N HIS A 2 7.37 16.70 -3.19
CA HIS A 2 6.18 16.35 -3.98
C HIS A 2 5.60 14.95 -3.69
N TYR A 3 6.43 13.90 -3.73
CA TYR A 3 5.95 12.53 -3.55
C TYR A 3 5.25 12.30 -2.20
N CYS A 4 5.90 12.68 -1.08
CA CYS A 4 5.34 12.50 0.25
C CYS A 4 4.08 13.35 0.48
N ALA A 5 4.08 14.60 0.00
CA ALA A 5 2.92 15.48 0.10
C ALA A 5 1.71 14.91 -0.68
N SER A 6 1.92 14.44 -1.90
CA SER A 6 0.86 13.82 -2.71
C SER A 6 0.33 12.53 -2.08
N LYS A 7 1.19 11.67 -1.52
CA LYS A 7 0.75 10.45 -0.82
C LYS A 7 -0.05 10.76 0.46
N ALA A 8 0.37 11.77 1.24
CA ALA A 8 -0.40 12.24 2.39
C ALA A 8 -1.77 12.79 1.96
N GLY A 9 -1.83 13.54 0.86
CA GLY A 9 -3.08 14.02 0.27
C GLY A 9 -4.01 12.87 -0.15
N ALA A 10 -3.49 11.85 -0.82
CA ALA A 10 -4.27 10.67 -1.20
C ALA A 10 -4.83 9.90 0.02
N ARG A 11 -4.05 9.78 1.10
CA ARG A 11 -4.51 9.18 2.35
C ARG A 11 -5.63 9.99 3.01
N MET A 12 -5.52 11.33 3.03
CA MET A 12 -6.58 12.19 3.57
C MET A 12 -7.85 12.11 2.71
N LEU A 13 -7.71 12.13 1.38
CA LEU A 13 -8.83 11.97 0.46
C LEU A 13 -9.57 10.64 0.70
N ASN A 14 -8.85 9.55 0.95
CA ASN A 14 -9.46 8.27 1.31
C ASN A 14 -10.31 8.36 2.59
N ALA A 15 -9.81 9.04 3.62
CA ALA A 15 -10.54 9.22 4.87
C ALA A 15 -11.81 10.06 4.68
N CYS A 16 -11.72 11.17 3.92
CA CYS A 16 -12.89 11.98 3.56
C CYS A 16 -13.92 11.17 2.77
N LEU A 17 -13.48 10.42 1.74
CA LEU A 17 -14.36 9.59 0.93
C LEU A 17 -15.11 8.55 1.77
N HIS A 18 -14.42 7.89 2.71
CA HIS A 18 -15.08 6.95 3.61
C HIS A 18 -16.12 7.64 4.50
N LEU A 19 -15.79 8.79 5.09
CA LEU A 19 -16.73 9.54 5.94
C LEU A 19 -17.99 9.98 5.19
N GLU A 20 -17.86 10.36 3.91
CA GLU A 20 -18.97 10.87 3.10
C GLU A 20 -19.84 9.75 2.50
N GLU A 21 -19.21 8.64 2.07
CA GLU A 21 -19.87 7.67 1.19
C GLU A 21 -20.04 6.27 1.81
N ALA A 22 -19.53 6.00 3.03
CA ALA A 22 -19.71 4.71 3.69
C ALA A 22 -21.19 4.34 3.88
N GLY A 23 -22.01 5.32 4.29
CA GLY A 23 -23.46 5.15 4.44
C GLY A 23 -24.20 4.91 3.11
N ARG A 24 -23.52 5.10 1.97
CA ARG A 24 -24.04 4.88 0.61
C ARG A 24 -23.48 3.60 -0.02
N GLY A 25 -22.76 2.78 0.76
CA GLY A 25 -22.22 1.50 0.31
C GLY A 25 -20.86 1.57 -0.40
N ILE A 26 -20.18 2.73 -0.41
CA ILE A 26 -18.83 2.84 -0.96
C ILE A 26 -17.80 2.47 0.12
N ARG A 27 -17.01 1.43 -0.16
CA ARG A 27 -15.85 1.02 0.65
C ARG A 27 -14.60 1.75 0.15
N ALA A 28 -13.95 2.51 1.03
CA ALA A 28 -12.74 3.27 0.70
C ALA A 28 -11.58 2.84 1.61
N MET A 29 -10.45 2.46 1.01
CA MET A 29 -9.22 2.08 1.70
C MET A 29 -8.01 2.47 0.85
N ALA A 30 -6.88 2.77 1.49
CA ALA A 30 -5.60 3.00 0.83
C ALA A 30 -4.67 1.79 1.02
N LEU A 31 -3.87 1.45 0.01
CA LEU A 31 -2.82 0.43 0.12
C LEU A 31 -1.43 1.10 0.19
N SER A 32 -0.67 0.72 1.21
CA SER A 32 0.74 1.05 1.38
C SER A 32 1.57 -0.24 1.25
N PRO A 33 2.04 -0.58 0.04
CA PRO A 33 2.72 -1.84 -0.20
C PRO A 33 4.19 -1.84 0.24
N GLY A 34 4.76 -0.68 0.58
CA GLY A 34 6.21 -0.54 0.76
C GLY A 34 6.93 -0.39 -0.58
N THR A 35 8.13 -0.96 -0.70
CA THR A 35 8.92 -0.91 -1.94
C THR A 35 8.61 -2.15 -2.78
N VAL A 36 8.20 -1.93 -4.03
CA VAL A 36 7.77 -2.98 -4.96
C VAL A 36 8.76 -3.05 -6.13
N ALA A 37 9.15 -4.26 -6.52
CA ALA A 37 10.09 -4.53 -7.60
C ALA A 37 9.55 -4.02 -8.95
N THR A 38 9.83 -2.75 -9.25
CA THR A 38 9.32 -2.00 -10.40
C THR A 38 10.43 -1.16 -11.02
N GLN A 39 10.20 -0.63 -12.22
CA GLN A 39 11.13 0.28 -12.88
C GLN A 39 11.54 1.48 -12.00
N MET A 40 10.61 2.01 -11.21
CA MET A 40 10.90 3.10 -10.26
C MET A 40 12.02 2.75 -9.27
N GLN A 41 12.13 1.48 -8.83
CA GLN A 41 13.19 1.07 -7.91
C GLN A 41 14.56 0.95 -8.60
N HIS A 42 14.61 0.60 -9.89
CA HIS A 42 15.86 0.66 -10.66
C HIS A 42 16.38 2.11 -10.74
N GLU A 43 15.50 3.06 -11.03
CA GLU A 43 15.85 4.49 -11.11
C GLU A 43 16.27 5.05 -9.75
N ILE A 44 15.57 4.69 -8.68
CA ILE A 44 15.93 5.07 -7.31
C ILE A 44 17.31 4.50 -6.95
N LYS A 45 17.58 3.22 -7.22
CA LYS A 45 18.89 2.60 -6.96
C LYS A 45 20.02 3.29 -7.71
N ALA A 46 19.81 3.59 -9.00
CA ALA A 46 20.78 4.34 -9.80
C ALA A 46 21.03 5.77 -9.27
N SER A 47 20.06 6.38 -8.59
CA SER A 47 20.21 7.72 -8.03
C SER A 47 21.19 7.80 -6.86
N GLY A 48 21.31 6.74 -6.05
CA GLY A 48 22.20 6.69 -4.88
C GLY A 48 21.88 7.68 -3.74
N ILE A 49 20.75 8.39 -3.78
CA ILE A 49 20.50 9.54 -2.89
C ILE A 49 19.81 9.19 -1.58
N ASN A 50 18.96 8.15 -1.54
CA ASN A 50 18.08 7.88 -0.41
C ASN A 50 18.25 6.46 0.14
N SER A 51 17.66 6.20 1.31
CA SER A 51 17.77 4.88 1.98
C SER A 51 17.18 3.74 1.15
N VAL A 52 16.21 4.03 0.27
CA VAL A 52 15.64 3.04 -0.65
C VAL A 52 16.66 2.65 -1.73
N ALA A 53 17.52 3.57 -2.17
CA ALA A 53 18.58 3.30 -3.13
C ALA A 53 19.65 2.33 -2.60
N ALA A 54 19.78 2.20 -1.28
CA ALA A 54 20.70 1.28 -0.62
C ALA A 54 20.14 -0.15 -0.46
N LEU A 55 18.85 -0.37 -0.71
CA LEU A 55 18.22 -1.68 -0.59
C LEU A 55 18.69 -2.64 -1.68
N ASP A 56 18.74 -3.92 -1.35
CA ASP A 56 18.96 -4.98 -2.32
C ASP A 56 17.68 -5.26 -3.11
N TRP A 57 17.84 -5.78 -4.32
CA TRP A 57 16.68 -6.06 -5.17
C TRP A 57 15.73 -7.07 -4.52
N SER A 58 16.27 -8.01 -3.73
CA SER A 58 15.52 -8.99 -2.95
C SER A 58 14.72 -8.37 -1.79
N ASP A 59 14.99 -7.14 -1.38
CA ASP A 59 14.24 -6.45 -0.33
C ASP A 59 12.92 -5.87 -0.84
N HIS A 60 12.78 -5.73 -2.17
CA HIS A 60 11.55 -5.26 -2.79
C HIS A 60 10.55 -6.41 -2.91
N ILE A 61 9.32 -6.20 -2.43
CA ILE A 61 8.27 -7.20 -2.61
C ILE A 61 7.90 -7.32 -4.10
N PRO A 62 7.49 -8.50 -4.56
CA PRO A 62 7.06 -8.68 -5.94
C PRO A 62 5.68 -8.00 -6.15
N PRO A 63 5.37 -7.49 -7.36
CA PRO A 63 4.12 -6.77 -7.64
C PRO A 63 2.86 -7.61 -7.38
N GLU A 64 2.96 -8.94 -7.47
CA GLU A 64 1.89 -9.88 -7.19
C GLU A 64 1.38 -9.76 -5.74
N TRP A 65 2.23 -9.36 -4.80
CA TRP A 65 1.80 -9.14 -3.41
C TRP A 65 0.86 -7.95 -3.30
N ALA A 66 1.13 -6.86 -4.02
CA ALA A 66 0.23 -5.70 -4.08
C ALA A 66 -1.10 -6.08 -4.76
N ALA A 67 -1.05 -6.88 -5.83
CA ALA A 67 -2.24 -7.36 -6.52
C ALA A 67 -3.11 -8.26 -5.61
N GLN A 68 -2.51 -9.22 -4.91
CA GLN A 68 -3.21 -10.09 -3.96
C GLN A 68 -3.80 -9.30 -2.79
N ALA A 69 -3.08 -8.29 -2.28
CA ALA A 69 -3.60 -7.40 -1.25
C ALA A 69 -4.83 -6.61 -1.74
N LEU A 70 -4.80 -6.07 -2.97
CA LEU A 70 -5.96 -5.39 -3.58
C LEU A 70 -7.16 -6.32 -3.71
N MET A 71 -6.95 -7.58 -4.12
CA MET A 71 -8.03 -8.57 -4.20
C MET A 71 -8.60 -8.90 -2.81
N TRP A 72 -7.75 -9.06 -1.80
CA TRP A 72 -8.17 -9.27 -0.42
C TRP A 72 -8.96 -8.08 0.14
N MET A 73 -8.57 -6.84 -0.19
CA MET A 73 -9.29 -5.61 0.18
C MET A 73 -10.72 -5.57 -0.42
N CYS A 74 -11.01 -6.33 -1.47
CA CYS A 74 -12.38 -6.46 -2.00
C CYS A 74 -13.27 -7.40 -1.17
N THR A 75 -12.74 -8.09 -0.16
CA THR A 75 -13.49 -9.00 0.72
C THR A 75 -13.92 -8.32 2.02
N GLY A 76 -14.89 -8.91 2.72
CA GLY A 76 -15.33 -8.44 4.04
C GLY A 76 -14.29 -8.61 5.15
N ASP A 77 -13.27 -9.46 4.96
CA ASP A 77 -12.16 -9.59 5.92
C ASP A 77 -11.42 -8.26 6.10
N ALA A 78 -11.35 -7.43 5.05
CA ALA A 78 -10.68 -6.14 5.12
C ALA A 78 -11.52 -4.99 5.73
N ASP A 79 -12.77 -5.24 6.16
CA ASP A 79 -13.69 -4.16 6.56
C ASP A 79 -13.24 -3.35 7.79
N GLU A 80 -12.40 -3.90 8.66
CA GLU A 80 -11.85 -3.15 9.79
C GLU A 80 -10.90 -2.00 9.35
N PHE A 81 -10.43 -2.03 8.09
CA PHE A 81 -9.53 -1.03 7.53
C PHE A 81 -10.25 0.05 6.70
N LEU A 82 -11.59 0.05 6.65
CA LEU A 82 -12.33 1.09 5.94
C LEU A 82 -11.98 2.50 6.46
N GLY A 83 -11.75 3.43 5.54
CA GLY A 83 -11.26 4.78 5.81
C GLY A 83 -9.77 4.87 6.17
N GLN A 84 -9.08 3.74 6.27
CA GLN A 84 -7.69 3.65 6.74
C GLN A 84 -6.73 3.21 5.63
N GLU A 85 -5.47 3.07 6.02
CA GLU A 85 -4.39 2.56 5.19
C GLU A 85 -4.05 1.11 5.59
N VAL A 86 -4.10 0.20 4.63
CA VAL A 86 -3.60 -1.17 4.73
C VAL A 86 -2.11 -1.16 4.43
N SER A 87 -1.28 -1.58 5.37
CA SER A 87 0.17 -1.59 5.22
C SER A 87 0.71 -3.00 5.07
N LEU A 88 1.35 -3.31 3.93
CA LEU A 88 2.08 -4.58 3.77
C LEU A 88 3.40 -4.60 4.53
N ARG A 89 3.72 -3.61 5.38
CA ARG A 89 4.80 -3.75 6.38
C ARG A 89 4.34 -4.54 7.60
N ASP A 90 3.02 -4.61 7.82
CA ASP A 90 2.44 -5.40 8.90
C ASP A 90 2.37 -6.88 8.50
N THR A 91 3.05 -7.73 9.27
CA THR A 91 3.07 -9.18 9.05
C THR A 91 1.72 -9.84 9.30
N ALA A 92 0.87 -9.29 10.17
CA ALA A 92 -0.48 -9.80 10.40
C ALA A 92 -1.36 -9.61 9.15
N ILE A 93 -1.24 -8.46 8.48
CA ILE A 93 -1.92 -8.21 7.20
C ILE A 93 -1.39 -9.18 6.13
N ARG A 94 -0.07 -9.38 6.03
CA ARG A 94 0.50 -10.36 5.08
C ARG A 94 -0.05 -11.77 5.29
N ALA A 95 -0.22 -12.20 6.55
CA ALA A 95 -0.78 -13.51 6.87
C ALA A 95 -2.26 -13.62 6.44
N ARG A 96 -3.07 -12.58 6.67
CA ARG A 96 -4.48 -12.54 6.24
C ARG A 96 -4.65 -12.54 4.73
N VAL A 97 -3.80 -11.83 4.01
CA VAL A 97 -3.75 -11.83 2.55
C VAL A 97 -3.25 -13.18 2.00
N GLY A 98 -2.49 -13.95 2.80
CA GLY A 98 -1.91 -15.23 2.40
C GLY A 98 -0.53 -15.12 1.73
N LEU A 99 0.20 -14.02 1.96
CA LEU A 99 1.50 -13.71 1.33
C LEU A 99 2.68 -14.41 2.01
N VAL A 100 2.54 -14.73 3.29
CA VAL A 100 3.52 -15.45 4.08
C VAL A 100 2.85 -16.68 4.68
N ARG A 101 3.45 -17.85 4.50
CA ARG A 101 3.03 -19.12 5.09
C ARG A 101 4.10 -19.60 6.05
#